data_AF-A0AAV4T688-F1
#
_entry.id   AF-A0AAV4T688-F1
#
_cell.length_a   1.000
_cell.length_b   1.000
_cell.length_c   1.000
_cell.angle_alpha   90.00
_cell.angle_beta   90.00
_cell.angle_gamma   90.00
#
_symmetry.space_group_name_H-M   'P 1'
#
loop_
_entity.id
_entity.type
_entity.pdbx_description
1 polymer ?
#
loop_
_entity_poly.entity_id
_entity_poly.type
_entity_poly.pdbx_seq_one_letter_code
_entity_poly.pdbx_strand_id
1 'polypeptide(L)'
;MEGIFNPEDHQHVRYNPLNDRWVLVSPHRAKRPWQGQIEKVSETEIPEHDFNNPLCPGATRANGKMNPNYENTYVFSNDFPALLEDVPAPDKSSHPLFKSEVAKGTCRVMCFHPKSNITLPLMSVVEIIHVINTWIKEFLDLGDRFKWVQVLIYVLY
;
A
#
# COMPACT_ATOMS: atom_id res chain seq x y z
N MET A 1 -10.25 42.95 -25.89
CA MET A 1 -9.03 42.12 -25.92
C MET A 1 -9.26 40.96 -24.97
N GLU A 2 -9.40 39.75 -25.49
CA GLU A 2 -9.34 38.56 -24.66
C GLU A 2 -7.92 38.42 -24.11
N GLY A 3 -7.80 38.23 -22.79
CA GLY A 3 -6.50 38.06 -22.14
C GLY A 3 -5.86 36.74 -22.56
N ILE A 4 -4.54 36.74 -22.71
CA ILE A 4 -3.77 35.51 -23.00
C ILE A 4 -3.84 34.61 -21.76
N PHE A 5 -4.21 33.34 -21.95
CA PHE A 5 -4.22 32.36 -20.87
C PHE A 5 -2.80 32.09 -20.35
N ASN A 6 -2.61 32.13 -19.03
CA ASN A 6 -1.40 31.71 -18.33
C ASN A 6 -1.73 30.59 -17.33
N PRO A 7 -1.24 29.35 -17.51
CA PRO A 7 -1.54 28.23 -16.59
C PRO A 7 -0.96 28.41 -15.18
N GLU A 8 0.03 29.28 -15.00
CA GLU A 8 0.62 29.58 -13.68
C GLU A 8 -0.29 30.49 -12.82
N ASP A 9 -1.17 31.26 -13.46
CA ASP A 9 -2.04 32.23 -12.79
C ASP A 9 -3.53 31.86 -12.87
N HIS A 10 -3.96 31.29 -14.00
CA HIS A 10 -5.37 31.04 -14.29
C HIS A 10 -5.79 29.62 -13.90
N GLN A 11 -6.96 29.49 -13.26
CA GLN A 11 -7.53 28.18 -12.93
C GLN A 11 -7.87 27.43 -14.22
N HIS A 12 -7.62 26.13 -14.22
CA HIS A 12 -7.89 25.26 -15.37
C HIS A 12 -8.12 23.83 -14.91
N VAL A 13 -8.56 22.97 -15.81
CA VAL A 13 -8.65 21.52 -15.57
C VAL A 13 -7.66 20.77 -16.44
N ARG A 14 -7.08 19.69 -15.89
CA ARG A 14 -6.22 18.75 -16.64
C ARG A 14 -6.87 17.38 -16.64
N TYR A 15 -6.92 16.75 -17.81
CA TYR A 15 -7.47 15.42 -17.97
C TYR A 15 -6.42 14.35 -17.64
N ASN A 16 -6.81 13.35 -16.84
CA ASN A 16 -6.04 12.14 -16.56
C ASN A 16 -6.62 10.98 -17.40
N PRO A 17 -5.91 10.55 -18.45
CA PRO A 17 -6.40 9.50 -19.34
C PRO A 17 -6.36 8.10 -18.72
N LEU A 18 -5.61 7.87 -17.63
CA LEU A 18 -5.51 6.55 -17.00
C LEU A 18 -6.79 6.15 -16.27
N ASN A 19 -7.59 7.12 -15.82
CA ASN A 19 -8.81 6.87 -15.07
C ASN A 19 -10.02 7.67 -15.56
N ASP A 20 -9.92 8.32 -16.73
CA ASP A 20 -10.97 9.12 -17.36
C ASP A 20 -11.56 10.20 -16.44
N ARG A 21 -10.68 11.00 -15.83
CA ARG A 21 -11.09 12.07 -14.88
C ARG A 21 -10.40 13.39 -15.15
N TRP A 22 -11.09 14.47 -14.81
CA TRP A 22 -10.55 15.82 -14.81
C TRP A 22 -10.10 16.24 -13.40
N VAL A 23 -8.97 16.93 -13.31
CA VAL A 23 -8.41 17.48 -12.08
C VAL A 23 -8.41 19.00 -12.17
N LEU A 24 -9.02 19.67 -11.19
CA LEU A 24 -8.99 21.12 -11.06
C LEU A 24 -7.62 21.60 -10.56
N VAL A 25 -7.00 22.51 -11.30
CA VAL A 25 -5.75 23.19 -10.94
C VAL A 25 -6.08 24.62 -10.52
N SER A 26 -5.73 24.97 -9.28
CA SER A 26 -5.94 26.31 -8.70
C SER A 26 -4.60 26.84 -8.16
N PRO A 27 -3.75 27.46 -9.00
CA PRO A 27 -2.35 27.77 -8.65
C PRO A 27 -2.17 28.60 -7.39
N HIS A 28 -3.08 29.53 -7.11
CA HIS A 28 -2.98 30.42 -5.94
C HIS A 28 -3.53 29.81 -4.63
N ARG A 29 -4.07 28.59 -4.64
CA ARG A 29 -4.76 28.01 -3.47
C ARG A 29 -3.81 27.83 -2.27
N ALA A 30 -2.56 27.46 -2.52
CA ALA A 30 -1.54 27.26 -1.48
C ALA A 30 -1.07 28.57 -0.83
N LYS A 31 -1.33 29.74 -1.42
CA LYS A 31 -0.98 31.05 -0.84
C LYS A 31 -1.92 31.48 0.29
N ARG A 32 -3.01 30.75 0.53
CA ARG A 32 -3.93 31.06 1.63
C ARG A 32 -3.21 30.81 2.97
N PRO A 33 -3.30 31.72 3.94
CA PRO A 33 -2.74 31.51 5.26
C PRO A 33 -3.25 30.18 5.85
N TRP A 34 -2.32 29.30 6.24
CA TRP A 34 -2.65 28.04 6.90
C TRP A 34 -2.60 28.23 8.42
N GLN A 35 -3.75 28.08 9.07
CA GLN A 35 -3.89 28.07 10.53
C GLN A 35 -4.45 26.72 11.04
N GLY A 36 -4.43 25.71 10.17
CA GLY A 36 -4.96 24.38 10.45
C GLY A 36 -3.92 23.47 11.10
N GLN A 37 -4.19 22.16 10.99
CA GLN A 37 -3.31 21.10 11.51
C GLN A 37 -1.86 21.25 11.01
N ILE A 38 -0.91 21.18 11.93
CA ILE A 38 0.50 21.04 11.61
C ILE A 38 0.86 19.59 11.94
N GLU A 39 1.32 18.85 10.94
CA GLU A 39 1.75 17.46 11.14
C GLU A 39 2.96 17.43 12.08
N LYS A 40 2.96 16.49 13.02
CA LYS A 40 4.13 16.22 13.85
C LYS A 40 5.11 15.41 13.03
N VAL A 41 6.37 15.83 13.01
CA VAL A 41 7.45 14.99 12.50
C VAL A 41 7.64 13.84 13.48
N SER A 42 7.62 12.60 12.98
CA SER A 42 7.92 11.43 13.80
C SER A 42 9.42 11.40 14.11
N GLU A 43 9.80 11.77 15.33
CA GLU A 43 11.20 11.81 15.80
C GLU A 43 11.62 10.53 16.54
N THR A 44 10.83 9.46 16.49
CA THR A 44 11.13 8.25 17.27
C THR A 44 12.27 7.46 16.63
N GLU A 45 13.37 7.27 17.36
CA GLU A 45 14.41 6.30 16.99
C GLU A 45 13.80 4.90 16.96
N ILE A 46 13.65 4.36 15.75
CA ILE A 46 13.18 2.98 15.55
C ILE A 46 14.39 2.05 15.79
N PRO A 47 14.30 1.07 16.71
CA PRO A 47 15.37 0.10 16.92
C PRO A 47 15.54 -0.79 15.67
N GLU A 48 16.75 -1.31 15.43
CA GLU A 48 16.99 -2.25 14.32
C GLU A 48 16.10 -3.50 14.46
N HIS A 49 15.99 -4.01 15.69
CA HIS A 49 15.17 -5.17 16.03
C HIS A 49 14.33 -4.87 17.27
N ASP A 50 13.02 -5.13 17.17
CA ASP A 50 12.09 -5.10 18.28
C ASP A 50 11.33 -6.42 18.32
N PHE A 51 11.50 -7.21 19.38
CA PHE A 51 10.78 -8.48 19.54
C PHE A 51 9.28 -8.29 19.78
N ASN A 52 8.84 -7.08 20.16
CA ASN A 52 7.43 -6.75 20.23
C ASN A 52 6.83 -6.44 18.86
N ASN A 53 7.66 -6.19 17.84
CA ASN A 53 7.20 -6.03 16.47
C ASN A 53 6.99 -7.42 15.83
N PRO A 54 5.74 -7.82 15.52
CA PRO A 54 5.43 -9.14 14.96
C PRO A 54 5.95 -9.34 13.54
N LEU A 55 6.54 -8.31 12.91
CA LEU A 55 7.17 -8.40 11.59
C LEU A 55 8.66 -8.76 11.69
N CYS A 56 9.29 -8.60 12.85
CA CYS A 56 10.72 -8.87 13.02
C CYS A 56 11.07 -10.37 12.86
N PRO A 57 12.29 -10.69 12.41
CA PRO A 57 12.81 -12.06 12.45
C PRO A 57 12.76 -12.63 13.87
N GLY A 58 12.33 -13.89 14.02
CA GLY A 58 12.21 -14.55 15.32
C GLY A 58 11.07 -14.04 16.22
N ALA A 59 10.32 -13.00 15.82
CA ALA A 59 9.16 -12.53 16.57
C ALA A 59 7.98 -13.50 16.44
N THR A 60 7.13 -13.54 17.47
CA THR A 60 5.87 -14.29 17.44
C THR A 60 4.75 -13.41 16.92
N ARG A 61 4.03 -13.90 15.90
CA ARG A 61 2.89 -13.19 15.30
C ARG A 61 1.62 -13.40 16.10
N ALA A 62 0.57 -12.64 15.76
CA ALA A 62 -0.72 -12.68 16.46
C ALA A 62 -1.39 -14.07 16.45
N ASN A 63 -1.09 -14.90 15.45
CA ASN A 63 -1.56 -16.29 15.38
C ASN A 63 -0.68 -17.31 16.14
N GLY A 64 0.32 -16.84 16.90
CA GLY A 64 1.25 -17.68 17.65
C GLY A 64 2.38 -18.30 16.82
N LYS A 65 2.44 -18.07 15.50
CA LYS A 65 3.54 -18.55 14.66
C LYS A 65 4.76 -17.65 14.83
N MET A 66 5.92 -18.26 14.96
CA MET A 66 7.20 -17.54 14.98
C MET A 66 7.68 -17.27 13.56
N ASN A 67 8.16 -16.06 13.30
CA ASN A 67 8.82 -15.74 12.04
C ASN A 67 10.16 -16.47 11.95
N PRO A 68 10.57 -16.92 10.75
CA PRO A 68 11.92 -17.40 10.55
C PRO A 68 12.93 -16.29 10.85
N ASN A 69 14.17 -16.67 11.14
CA ASN A 69 15.30 -15.74 11.18
C ASN A 69 15.71 -15.38 9.74
N TYR A 70 14.86 -14.63 9.05
CA TYR A 70 15.07 -14.25 7.67
C TYR A 70 16.13 -13.15 7.55
N GLU A 71 16.92 -13.20 6.48
CA GLU A 71 18.03 -12.25 6.25
C GLU A 71 17.74 -11.22 5.14
N ASN A 72 16.65 -11.41 4.38
CA ASN A 72 16.25 -10.54 3.28
C ASN A 72 14.73 -10.28 3.33
N THR A 73 14.04 -10.31 2.20
CA THR A 73 12.58 -10.21 2.15
C THR A 73 11.91 -11.44 2.77
N TYR A 74 10.77 -11.24 3.43
CA TYR A 74 9.97 -12.34 3.97
C TYR A 74 8.49 -12.13 3.66
N VAL A 75 7.82 -13.16 3.16
CA VAL A 75 6.40 -13.11 2.78
C VAL A 75 5.62 -14.14 3.59
N PHE A 76 4.45 -13.74 4.08
CA PHE A 76 3.53 -14.61 4.79
C PHE A 76 2.07 -14.22 4.55
N SER A 77 1.14 -15.16 4.72
CA SER A 77 -0.30 -14.86 4.70
C SER A 77 -0.68 -13.98 5.89
N ASN A 78 -1.36 -12.87 5.61
CA ASN A 78 -1.83 -11.94 6.64
C ASN A 78 -2.70 -12.70 7.65
N ASP A 79 -2.45 -12.50 8.93
CA ASP A 79 -3.17 -13.16 10.02
C ASP A 79 -4.61 -12.63 10.17
N PHE A 80 -4.87 -11.44 9.62
CA PHE A 80 -6.18 -10.77 9.56
C PHE A 80 -6.49 -10.36 8.11
N PRO A 81 -6.70 -11.32 7.20
CA PRO A 81 -6.84 -11.02 5.79
C PRO A 81 -8.20 -10.39 5.49
N ALA A 82 -8.22 -9.38 4.61
CA ALA A 82 -9.46 -8.74 4.16
C ALA A 82 -10.28 -9.62 3.19
N LEU A 83 -9.62 -10.60 2.55
CA LEU A 83 -10.23 -11.56 1.64
C LEU A 83 -9.84 -12.98 2.04
N LEU A 84 -10.82 -13.88 1.95
CA LEU A 84 -10.63 -15.31 2.16
C LEU A 84 -10.85 -16.04 0.83
N GLU A 85 -10.14 -17.15 0.64
CA GLU A 85 -10.22 -17.91 -0.62
C GLU A 85 -11.51 -18.71 -0.73
N ASP A 86 -12.06 -19.15 0.41
CA ASP A 86 -13.33 -19.85 0.47
C ASP A 86 -14.31 -19.17 1.42
N VAL A 87 -15.33 -18.56 0.83
CA VAL A 87 -16.46 -17.93 1.51
C VAL A 87 -17.76 -18.25 0.76
N PRO A 88 -18.88 -18.39 1.48
CA PRO A 88 -20.19 -18.55 0.87
C PRO A 88 -20.56 -17.30 0.08
N ALA A 89 -21.32 -17.48 -0.99
CA ALA A 89 -21.89 -16.36 -1.73
C ALA A 89 -23.03 -15.72 -0.92
N PRO A 90 -23.20 -14.39 -0.98
CA PRO A 90 -24.37 -13.74 -0.39
C PRO A 90 -25.65 -14.14 -1.15
N ASP A 91 -26.79 -14.00 -0.48
CA ASP A 91 -28.08 -14.24 -1.11
C ASP A 91 -28.31 -13.29 -2.29
N LYS A 92 -28.95 -13.80 -3.35
CA LYS A 92 -29.29 -12.99 -4.51
C LYS A 92 -30.40 -12.02 -4.14
N SER A 93 -30.09 -10.73 -4.17
CA SER A 93 -31.09 -9.67 -4.07
C SER A 93 -31.79 -9.45 -5.40
N SER A 94 -33.11 -9.33 -5.37
CA SER A 94 -33.92 -8.92 -6.53
C SER A 94 -34.04 -7.39 -6.67
N HIS A 95 -33.54 -6.63 -5.70
CA HIS A 95 -33.73 -5.17 -5.68
C HIS A 95 -32.69 -4.47 -6.58
N PRO A 96 -33.11 -3.53 -7.46
CA PRO A 96 -32.21 -2.91 -8.43
C PRO A 96 -31.08 -2.07 -7.80
N LEU A 97 -31.29 -1.54 -6.59
CA LEU A 97 -30.31 -0.70 -5.88
C LEU A 97 -29.49 -1.44 -4.81
N PHE A 98 -29.95 -2.59 -4.32
CA PHE A 98 -29.27 -3.31 -3.23
C PHE A 98 -28.65 -4.58 -3.80
N LYS A 99 -27.42 -4.47 -4.28
CA LYS A 99 -26.68 -5.57 -4.90
C LYS A 99 -25.51 -5.99 -4.02
N SER A 100 -25.27 -7.28 -3.93
CA SER A 100 -24.14 -7.87 -3.23
C SER A 100 -23.62 -9.04 -4.05
N GLU A 101 -22.30 -9.18 -4.10
CA GLU A 101 -21.62 -10.21 -4.86
C GLU A 101 -20.52 -10.82 -3.99
N VAL A 102 -20.14 -12.06 -4.29
CA VAL A 102 -19.06 -12.73 -3.58
C VAL A 102 -17.71 -12.12 -3.95
N ALA A 103 -16.86 -11.90 -2.95
CA ALA A 103 -15.46 -11.51 -3.15
C ALA A 103 -14.55 -12.56 -2.49
N LYS A 104 -13.69 -13.17 -3.29
CA LYS A 104 -12.72 -14.19 -2.86
C LYS A 104 -11.31 -13.72 -3.18
N GLY A 105 -10.35 -14.07 -2.35
CA GLY A 105 -8.96 -13.69 -2.56
C GLY A 105 -8.07 -14.09 -1.39
N THR A 106 -6.86 -13.54 -1.38
CA THR A 106 -5.90 -13.75 -0.31
C THR A 106 -5.17 -12.44 -0.03
N CYS A 107 -4.68 -12.28 1.20
CA CYS A 107 -3.84 -11.14 1.58
C CYS A 107 -2.51 -11.68 2.11
N ARG A 108 -1.41 -11.21 1.54
CA ARG A 108 -0.05 -11.51 2.01
C ARG A 108 0.62 -10.23 2.50
N VAL A 109 1.47 -10.37 3.50
CA VAL A 109 2.37 -9.32 4.00
C VAL A 109 3.77 -9.65 3.54
N MET A 110 4.49 -8.64 3.07
CA MET A 110 5.87 -8.75 2.66
C MET A 110 6.73 -7.76 3.45
N CYS A 111 7.64 -8.28 4.27
CA CYS A 111 8.70 -7.52 4.91
C CYS A 111 9.83 -7.31 3.89
N PHE A 112 10.30 -6.07 3.73
CA PHE A 112 11.35 -5.74 2.75
C PHE A 112 12.76 -6.03 3.26
N HIS A 113 12.95 -5.94 4.58
CA HIS A 113 14.25 -6.02 5.21
C HIS A 113 14.09 -6.56 6.65
N PRO A 114 15.06 -7.31 7.22
CA PRO A 114 15.00 -7.82 8.60
C PRO A 114 15.09 -6.72 9.67
N LYS A 115 15.69 -5.58 9.36
CA LYS A 115 15.81 -4.42 10.26
C LYS A 115 14.62 -3.47 10.10
N SER A 116 14.02 -3.07 11.22
CA SER A 116 12.84 -2.19 11.26
C SER A 116 13.15 -0.72 10.97
N ASN A 117 14.41 -0.30 11.16
CA ASN A 117 14.83 1.08 10.98
C ASN A 117 15.35 1.40 9.56
N ILE A 118 15.27 0.44 8.63
CA ILE A 118 15.68 0.63 7.24
C ILE A 118 14.43 0.80 6.36
N THR A 119 14.39 1.92 5.64
CA THR A 119 13.36 2.23 4.65
C THR A 119 13.92 2.08 3.23
N LEU A 120 13.05 1.97 2.23
CA LEU A 120 13.44 1.73 0.83
C LEU A 120 14.54 2.66 0.29
N PRO A 121 14.56 3.98 0.59
CA PRO A 121 15.64 4.87 0.14
C PRO A 121 17.01 4.63 0.79
N LEU A 122 17.04 3.95 1.94
CA LEU A 122 18.26 3.63 2.69
C LEU A 122 18.80 2.23 2.37
N MET A 123 18.04 1.42 1.63
CA MET A 123 18.46 0.10 1.18
C MET A 123 19.51 0.22 0.07
N SER A 124 20.46 -0.71 0.05
CA SER A 124 21.36 -0.91 -1.07
C SER A 124 20.59 -1.35 -2.32
N VAL A 125 21.20 -1.14 -3.49
CA VAL A 125 20.62 -1.58 -4.77
C VAL A 125 20.36 -3.09 -4.79
N VAL A 126 21.25 -3.89 -4.18
CA VAL A 126 21.11 -5.35 -4.12
C VAL A 126 19.89 -5.75 -3.28
N GLU A 127 19.67 -5.11 -2.14
CA GLU A 127 18.49 -5.37 -1.30
C GLU A 127 17.19 -4.96 -2.01
N ILE A 128 17.19 -3.84 -2.74
CA ILE A 128 16.03 -3.41 -3.55
C ILE A 128 15.74 -4.43 -4.66
N ILE A 129 16.76 -5.01 -5.29
CA ILE A 129 16.58 -6.08 -6.28
C ILE A 129 15.90 -7.31 -5.64
N HIS A 130 16.22 -7.67 -4.39
CA HIS A 130 15.49 -8.73 -3.69
C HIS A 130 14.01 -8.41 -3.49
N VAL A 131 13.67 -7.14 -3.17
CA VAL A 131 12.28 -6.68 -3.07
C VAL A 131 11.56 -6.84 -4.41
N ILE A 132 12.14 -6.34 -5.50
CA ILE A 132 11.56 -6.43 -6.84
C ILE A 132 11.36 -7.88 -7.27
N ASN A 133 12.36 -8.73 -7.08
CA ASN A 133 12.29 -10.15 -7.42
C ASN A 133 11.18 -10.87 -6.64
N THR A 134 11.00 -10.51 -5.37
CA THR A 134 9.93 -11.07 -4.54
C THR A 134 8.56 -10.59 -5.00
N TRP A 135 8.39 -9.31 -5.39
CA TRP A 135 7.15 -8.85 -6.01
C TRP A 135 6.83 -9.61 -7.30
N ILE A 136 7.82 -9.81 -8.17
CA ILE A 136 7.63 -10.58 -9.41
C ILE A 136 7.17 -12.00 -9.07
N LYS A 137 7.85 -12.66 -8.11
CA LYS A 137 7.48 -14.01 -7.69
C LYS A 137 6.05 -14.08 -7.16
N GLU A 138 5.66 -13.19 -6.25
CA GLU A 138 4.32 -13.17 -5.65
C GLU A 138 3.25 -12.81 -6.69
N PHE A 139 3.56 -11.91 -7.62
CA PHE A 139 2.67 -11.54 -8.70
C PHE A 139 2.40 -12.71 -9.65
N LEU A 140 3.44 -13.46 -10.03
CA LEU A 140 3.29 -14.63 -10.90
C LEU A 140 2.54 -15.77 -10.17
N ASP A 141 2.92 -16.09 -8.92
CA ASP A 141 2.26 -17.14 -8.12
C ASP A 141 0.76 -16.87 -7.93
N LEU A 142 0.41 -15.63 -7.59
CA LEU A 142 -1.00 -15.26 -7.40
C LEU A 142 -1.73 -15.05 -8.73
N GLY A 143 -1.04 -14.63 -9.78
CA GLY A 143 -1.60 -14.41 -11.11
C GLY A 143 -2.11 -15.69 -11.77
N ASP A 144 -1.52 -16.85 -11.45
CA ASP A 144 -2.01 -18.15 -11.91
C ASP A 144 -3.39 -18.52 -11.33
N ARG A 145 -3.78 -17.91 -10.20
CA ARG A 145 -4.97 -18.27 -9.42
C ARG A 145 -6.03 -17.17 -9.41
N PHE A 146 -5.62 -15.90 -9.49
CA PHE A 146 -6.48 -14.74 -9.34
C PHE A 146 -6.39 -13.83 -10.56
N LYS A 147 -7.54 -13.30 -10.98
CA LYS A 147 -7.62 -12.41 -12.16
C LYS A 147 -6.91 -11.07 -11.97
N TRP A 148 -6.73 -10.65 -10.71
CA TRP A 148 -6.11 -9.39 -10.37
C TRP A 148 -5.21 -9.58 -9.16
N VAL A 149 -3.98 -9.10 -9.27
CA VAL A 149 -3.02 -9.06 -8.17
C VAL A 149 -2.62 -7.61 -7.94
N GLN A 150 -2.95 -7.09 -6.76
CA GLN A 150 -2.58 -5.74 -6.37
C GLN A 150 -1.45 -5.80 -5.34
N VAL A 151 -0.29 -5.28 -5.71
CA VAL A 151 0.79 -5.00 -4.75
C VAL A 151 0.57 -3.58 -4.21
N LEU A 152 0.43 -3.44 -2.89
CA LEU A 152 0.33 -2.15 -2.21
C LEU A 152 1.51 -2.02 -1.27
N ILE A 153 2.25 -0.93 -1.41
CA ILE A 153 3.41 -0.63 -0.58
C ILE A 153 2.94 0.34 0.49
N TYR A 154 3.01 -0.09 1.75
CA TYR A 154 2.78 0.76 2.91
C TYR A 154 4.06 0.83 3.72
N VAL A 155 4.42 2.04 4.14
CA VAL A 155 5.42 2.23 5.19
C VAL A 155 4.65 2.23 6.50
N LEU A 156 4.92 1.24 7.34
CA LEU A 156 4.39 1.20 8.70
C LEU A 156 5.39 1.93 9.59
N TYR A 157 4.93 3.03 10.21
CA TYR A 157 5.66 3.80 11.21
C TYR A 157 5.25 3.37 12.61
#